data_AF-A0A348WJX9-F1
#
_entry.id   AF-A0A348WJX9-F1
#
_cell.length_a   1.000
_cell.length_b   1.000
_cell.length_c   1.000
_cell.angle_alpha   90.00
_cell.angle_beta   90.00
_cell.angle_gamma   90.00
#
_symmetry.space_group_name_H-M   'P 1'
#
loop_
_entity.id
_entity.type
_entity.pdbx_description
1 polymer ?
#
loop_
_entity_poly.entity_id
_entity_poly.type
_entity_poly.pdbx_seq_one_letter_code
_entity_poly.pdbx_strand_id
1 'polypeptide(L)'
;MPSVTPMNLKERHQPKNVNAIHKKQFGLQDKIALTITASIGTMYAVYFFALFIAGWMLWQTYLTSTPFDPYPFIFLLFLGNIIQLLLMPLILVSQNIQGRHAEIRAEEEFKTTASIYKDIEHILIRLDEQGKELSQQTKLLEELISEKS
;
A
#
# COMPACT_ATOMS: atom_id res chain seq x y z
N MET A 1 6.68 30.94 38.69
CA MET A 1 6.47 29.63 38.07
C MET A 1 6.26 29.86 36.58
N PRO A 2 7.12 29.35 35.68
CA PRO A 2 6.88 29.50 34.25
C PRO A 2 5.61 28.70 33.89
N SER A 3 4.66 29.37 33.25
CA SER A 3 3.40 28.79 32.82
C SER A 3 3.66 27.71 31.78
N VAL A 4 3.42 26.46 32.15
CA VAL A 4 3.44 25.32 31.21
C VAL A 4 2.22 25.48 30.31
N THR A 5 2.39 26.09 29.14
CA THR A 5 1.35 26.09 28.11
C THR A 5 1.17 24.65 27.66
N PRO A 6 0.01 24.01 27.92
CA PRO A 6 -0.20 22.64 27.49
C PRO A 6 -0.19 22.63 25.96
N MET A 7 0.68 21.83 25.38
CA MET A 7 0.69 21.57 23.95
C MET A 7 -0.70 21.06 23.55
N ASN A 8 -1.37 21.76 22.63
CA ASN A 8 -2.76 21.49 22.27
C ASN A 8 -2.86 20.16 21.51
N LEU A 9 -3.21 19.09 22.22
CA LEU A 9 -3.32 17.73 21.68
C LEU A 9 -4.38 17.61 20.56
N LYS A 10 -5.29 18.59 20.38
CA LYS A 10 -6.30 18.58 19.32
C LYS A 10 -5.75 18.91 17.93
N GLU A 11 -4.57 19.52 17.82
CA GLU A 11 -3.98 19.90 16.52
C GLU A 11 -3.05 18.83 15.92
N ARG A 12 -2.87 17.69 16.59
CA ARG A 12 -2.02 16.61 16.08
C ARG A 12 -2.64 15.95 14.85
N HIS A 13 -1.80 15.69 13.85
CA HIS A 13 -2.22 14.89 12.70
C HIS A 13 -2.57 13.48 13.19
N GLN A 14 -3.84 13.10 13.09
CA GLN A 14 -4.26 11.74 13.40
C GLN A 14 -4.18 10.88 12.14
N PRO A 15 -3.54 9.71 12.22
CA PRO A 15 -3.41 8.82 11.07
C PRO A 15 -4.81 8.43 10.59
N LYS A 16 -5.14 8.83 9.37
CA LYS A 16 -6.42 8.51 8.76
C LYS A 16 -6.34 7.13 8.13
N ASN A 17 -7.43 6.36 8.25
CA ASN A 17 -7.52 5.09 7.55
C ASN A 17 -7.77 5.35 6.05
N VAL A 18 -6.69 5.38 5.27
CA VAL A 18 -6.71 5.56 3.81
C VAL A 18 -7.59 4.54 3.08
N ASN A 19 -7.74 3.32 3.62
CA ASN A 19 -8.58 2.30 3.03
C ASN A 19 -10.08 2.63 3.15
N ALA A 20 -10.49 3.39 4.18
CA ALA A 20 -11.87 3.83 4.35
C ALA A 20 -12.23 5.01 3.41
N ILE A 21 -11.25 5.84 3.05
CA ILE A 21 -11.40 6.99 2.15
C ILE A 21 -11.53 6.49 0.70
N HIS A 22 -10.50 5.80 0.21
CA HIS A 22 -10.65 4.45 -0.33
C HIS A 22 -11.99 4.03 -0.96
N LYS A 23 -12.74 3.32 -0.11
CA LYS A 23 -13.98 2.60 -0.43
C LYS A 23 -15.12 3.51 -0.88
N LYS A 24 -15.06 4.83 -0.62
CA LYS A 24 -16.09 5.80 -0.99
C LYS A 24 -15.97 6.32 -2.43
N GLN A 25 -14.85 6.08 -3.11
CA GLN A 25 -14.61 6.61 -4.47
C GLN A 25 -14.81 5.59 -5.60
N PHE A 26 -15.08 4.32 -5.31
CA PHE A 26 -15.27 3.32 -6.37
C PHE A 26 -16.60 3.52 -7.11
N GLY A 27 -16.51 3.92 -8.37
CA GLY A 27 -17.62 3.87 -9.30
C GLY A 27 -18.04 2.41 -9.59
N LEU A 28 -19.21 2.23 -10.21
CA LEU A 28 -19.66 0.90 -10.66
C LEU A 28 -18.65 0.23 -11.60
N GLN A 29 -17.97 1.02 -12.43
CA GLN A 29 -16.97 0.54 -13.39
C GLN A 29 -15.71 0.01 -12.71
N ASP A 30 -15.21 0.69 -11.67
CA ASP A 30 -14.04 0.25 -10.90
C ASP A 30 -14.33 -1.07 -10.17
N LYS A 31 -15.55 -1.26 -9.68
CA LYS A 31 -15.96 -2.51 -9.02
C LYS A 31 -15.97 -3.70 -9.97
N ILE A 32 -16.45 -3.48 -11.21
CA ILE A 32 -16.46 -4.52 -12.25
C ILE A 32 -15.01 -4.88 -12.62
N ALA A 33 -14.18 -3.87 -12.88
CA ALA A 33 -12.76 -4.06 -13.20
C ALA A 33 -12.03 -4.82 -12.08
N LEU A 34 -12.22 -4.42 -10.82
CA LEU A 34 -11.59 -5.08 -9.67
C LEU A 34 -12.07 -6.52 -9.47
N THR A 35 -13.35 -6.82 -9.71
CA THR A 35 -13.89 -8.18 -9.56
C THR A 35 -13.33 -9.11 -10.64
N ILE A 36 -13.29 -8.63 -11.88
CA ILE A 36 -12.73 -9.37 -13.02
C ILE A 36 -11.23 -9.59 -12.79
N THR A 37 -10.48 -8.54 -12.44
CA THR A 37 -9.05 -8.63 -12.17
C THR A 37 -8.74 -9.50 -10.96
N ALA A 38 -9.54 -9.47 -9.89
CA ALA A 38 -9.34 -10.35 -8.73
C ALA A 38 -9.50 -11.83 -9.09
N SER A 39 -10.37 -12.15 -10.06
CA SER A 39 -10.59 -13.52 -10.52
C SER A 39 -9.48 -13.99 -11.47
N ILE A 40 -9.09 -13.13 -12.41
CA ILE A 40 -8.06 -13.42 -13.44
C ILE A 40 -6.64 -13.34 -12.87
N GLY A 41 -6.41 -12.50 -11.86
CA GLY A 41 -5.09 -12.25 -11.26
C GLY A 41 -4.60 -13.36 -10.32
N THR A 42 -5.30 -14.48 -10.21
CA THR A 42 -4.88 -15.62 -9.40
C THR A 42 -3.98 -16.57 -10.19
N MET A 43 -3.03 -17.22 -9.52
CA MET A 43 -2.21 -18.27 -10.15
C MET A 43 -3.05 -19.45 -10.68
N TYR A 44 -4.23 -19.68 -10.09
CA TYR A 44 -5.17 -20.70 -10.56
C TYR A 44 -5.68 -20.43 -11.99
N ALA A 45 -5.90 -19.16 -12.36
CA ALA A 45 -6.31 -18.82 -13.72
C ALA A 45 -5.22 -19.19 -14.74
N VAL A 46 -3.94 -18.96 -14.40
CA VAL A 46 -2.80 -19.33 -15.25
C VAL A 46 -2.75 -20.84 -15.48
N TYR A 47 -2.87 -21.64 -14.41
CA TYR A 47 -2.89 -23.10 -14.53
C TYR A 47 -4.08 -23.61 -15.34
N PHE A 48 -5.26 -23.02 -15.16
CA PHE A 48 -6.45 -23.35 -15.93
C PHE A 48 -6.24 -23.11 -17.43
N PHE A 49 -5.77 -21.93 -17.83
CA PHE A 49 -5.52 -21.62 -19.25
C PHE A 49 -4.40 -22.49 -19.84
N ALA A 50 -3.33 -22.74 -19.09
CA ALA A 50 -2.25 -23.62 -19.55
C ALA A 50 -2.75 -25.05 -19.80
N LEU A 51 -3.56 -25.59 -18.88
CA LEU A 51 -4.15 -26.93 -19.04
C LEU A 51 -5.16 -26.96 -20.19
N PHE A 52 -5.97 -25.91 -20.35
CA PHE A 52 -6.90 -25.79 -21.46
C PHE A 52 -6.18 -25.79 -22.82
N ILE A 53 -5.13 -24.98 -22.97
CA ILE A 53 -4.33 -24.91 -24.20
C ILE A 53 -3.65 -26.26 -24.47
N ALA A 54 -3.03 -26.88 -23.47
CA ALA A 54 -2.41 -28.20 -23.60
C ALA A 54 -3.44 -29.27 -24.00
N GLY A 55 -4.60 -29.29 -23.34
CA GLY A 55 -5.70 -30.21 -23.65
C GLY A 55 -6.22 -30.02 -25.09
N TRP A 56 -6.38 -28.78 -25.53
CA TRP A 56 -6.81 -28.48 -26.90
C TRP A 56 -5.80 -28.98 -27.94
N MET A 57 -4.50 -28.71 -27.73
CA MET A 57 -3.45 -29.18 -28.62
C MET A 57 -3.42 -30.72 -28.71
N LEU A 58 -3.54 -31.41 -27.57
CA LEU A 58 -3.58 -32.87 -27.53
C LEU A 58 -4.81 -33.42 -28.25
N TRP A 59 -5.98 -32.84 -27.98
CA TRP A 59 -7.25 -33.24 -28.61
C TRP A 59 -7.20 -33.12 -30.13
N GLN A 60 -6.69 -31.99 -30.63
CA GLN A 60 -6.61 -31.72 -32.08
C GLN A 60 -5.51 -32.53 -32.77
N THR A 61 -4.41 -32.84 -32.10
CA THR A 61 -3.28 -33.54 -32.72
C THR A 61 -3.46 -35.06 -32.72
N TYR A 62 -3.96 -35.63 -31.62
CA TYR A 62 -3.91 -37.08 -31.41
C TYR A 62 -5.29 -37.76 -31.36
N LEU A 63 -6.33 -37.05 -30.95
CA LEU A 63 -7.65 -37.65 -30.70
C LEU A 63 -8.64 -37.46 -31.86
N THR A 64 -8.28 -36.67 -32.87
CA THR A 64 -9.18 -36.31 -33.97
C THR A 64 -8.57 -36.67 -35.32
N SER A 65 -9.25 -37.50 -36.12
CA SER A 65 -8.79 -37.88 -37.48
C SER A 65 -8.99 -36.76 -38.50
N THR A 66 -9.93 -35.84 -38.26
CA THR A 66 -10.19 -34.63 -39.05
C THR A 66 -10.04 -33.39 -38.16
N PRO A 67 -8.82 -32.92 -37.89
CA PRO A 67 -8.59 -31.82 -36.96
C PRO A 67 -9.23 -30.52 -37.46
N PHE A 68 -10.06 -29.90 -36.62
CA PHE A 68 -10.67 -28.59 -36.89
C PHE A 68 -9.64 -27.44 -36.86
N ASP A 69 -8.61 -27.57 -36.05
CA ASP A 69 -7.54 -26.59 -35.82
C ASP A 69 -6.20 -27.32 -35.86
N PRO A 70 -5.71 -27.70 -37.06
CA PRO A 70 -4.43 -28.39 -37.21
C PRO A 70 -3.27 -27.46 -36.88
N TYR A 71 -2.12 -28.03 -36.51
CA TYR A 71 -0.88 -27.28 -36.29
C TYR A 71 -0.62 -26.36 -37.50
N PRO A 72 -0.45 -25.04 -37.32
CA PRO A 72 0.02 -24.34 -36.11
C PRO A 72 -1.06 -23.77 -35.16
N PHE A 73 -2.28 -24.31 -35.16
CA PHE A 73 -3.39 -23.91 -34.27
C PHE A 73 -3.86 -22.46 -34.46
N ILE A 74 -4.17 -22.08 -35.69
CA ILE A 74 -4.55 -20.71 -36.07
C ILE A 74 -5.80 -20.23 -35.32
N PHE A 75 -6.76 -21.12 -35.06
CA PHE A 75 -7.98 -20.76 -34.34
C PHE A 75 -7.68 -20.46 -32.86
N LEU A 76 -6.89 -21.31 -32.20
CA LEU A 76 -6.45 -21.07 -30.83
C LEU A 76 -5.65 -19.77 -30.73
N LEU A 77 -4.72 -19.54 -31.66
CA LEU A 77 -3.93 -18.30 -31.73
C LEU A 77 -4.82 -17.06 -31.92
N PHE A 78 -5.80 -17.13 -32.81
CA PHE A 78 -6.74 -16.05 -33.05
C PHE A 78 -7.57 -15.73 -31.80
N LEU A 79 -8.14 -16.75 -31.16
CA LEU A 79 -8.92 -16.58 -29.93
C LEU A 79 -8.07 -16.02 -28.80
N GLY A 80 -6.84 -16.51 -28.63
CA GLY A 80 -5.87 -16.01 -27.67
C GLY A 80 -5.54 -14.53 -27.88
N ASN A 81 -5.36 -14.09 -29.13
CA ASN A 81 -5.10 -12.69 -29.47
C ASN A 81 -6.26 -11.77 -29.08
N ILE A 82 -7.51 -12.17 -29.32
CA ILE A 82 -8.69 -11.38 -28.92
C ILE A 82 -8.71 -11.21 -27.39
N ILE A 83 -8.50 -12.30 -26.65
CA ILE A 83 -8.46 -12.26 -25.18
C ILE A 83 -7.32 -11.35 -24.71
N GLN A 84 -6.12 -11.49 -25.27
CA GLN A 84 -4.97 -10.65 -24.93
C GLN A 84 -5.24 -9.16 -25.18
N LEU A 85 -5.88 -8.82 -26.31
CA LEU A 85 -6.21 -7.45 -26.67
C LEU A 85 -7.17 -6.81 -25.67
N LEU A 86 -8.08 -7.58 -25.08
CA LEU A 86 -8.98 -7.13 -24.01
C LEU A 86 -8.29 -7.09 -22.64
N LEU A 87 -7.36 -8.01 -22.38
CA LEU A 87 -6.63 -8.08 -21.11
C LEU A 87 -5.67 -6.89 -20.92
N MET A 88 -4.98 -6.42 -21.96
CA MET A 88 -4.01 -5.33 -21.81
C MET A 88 -4.62 -4.03 -21.24
N PRO A 89 -5.72 -3.48 -21.79
CA PRO A 89 -6.39 -2.31 -21.22
C PRO A 89 -6.94 -2.57 -19.81
N LEU A 90 -7.50 -3.77 -19.56
CA LEU A 90 -8.01 -4.16 -18.24
C LEU A 90 -6.90 -4.13 -17.17
N ILE A 91 -5.72 -4.66 -17.51
CA ILE A 91 -4.53 -4.63 -16.65
C ILE A 91 -4.09 -3.18 -16.43
N LEU A 92 -4.01 -2.35 -17.46
CA LEU A 92 -3.62 -0.93 -17.34
C LEU A 92 -4.56 -0.15 -16.43
N VAL A 93 -5.88 -0.33 -16.56
CA VAL A 93 -6.87 0.30 -15.67
C VAL A 93 -6.67 -0.18 -14.23
N SER A 94 -6.45 -1.48 -14.05
CA SER A 94 -6.22 -2.06 -12.72
C SER A 94 -4.94 -1.54 -12.07
N GLN A 95 -3.88 -1.34 -12.86
CA GLN A 95 -2.62 -0.73 -12.42
C GLN A 95 -2.80 0.74 -12.08
N ASN A 96 -3.53 1.52 -12.88
CA ASN A 96 -3.82 2.92 -12.58
C ASN A 96 -4.57 3.09 -11.25
N ILE A 97 -5.61 2.26 -11.03
CA ILE A 97 -6.35 2.24 -9.76
C ILE A 97 -5.40 1.93 -8.60
N GLN A 98 -4.60 0.86 -8.70
CA GLN A 98 -3.62 0.48 -7.66
C GLN A 98 -2.56 1.56 -7.42
N GLY A 99 -2.10 2.24 -8.47
CA GLY A 99 -1.14 3.33 -8.39
C GLY A 99 -1.70 4.53 -7.61
N ARG A 100 -2.92 4.97 -7.93
CA ARG A 100 -3.60 6.04 -7.19
C ARG A 100 -3.81 5.69 -5.71
N HIS A 101 -4.15 4.44 -5.42
CA HIS A 101 -4.22 3.95 -4.04
C HIS A 101 -2.87 4.02 -3.32
N ALA A 102 -1.79 3.60 -3.99
CA ALA A 102 -0.45 3.62 -3.44
C ALA A 102 0.03 5.05 -3.18
N GLU A 103 -0.28 5.99 -4.08
CA GLU A 103 0.04 7.41 -3.93
C GLU A 103 -0.64 8.04 -2.71
N ILE A 104 -1.96 7.85 -2.56
CA ILE A 104 -2.70 8.36 -1.39
C ILE A 104 -2.17 7.75 -0.09
N ARG A 105 -1.80 6.47 -0.10
CA ARG A 105 -1.20 5.80 1.06
C ARG A 105 0.15 6.44 1.40
N ALA A 106 1.02 6.62 0.40
CA ALA A 106 2.33 7.23 0.59
C ALA A 106 2.23 8.66 1.13
N GLU A 107 1.25 9.44 0.67
CA GLU A 107 1.03 10.81 1.15
C GLU A 107 0.64 10.84 2.64
N GLU A 108 -0.28 9.97 3.08
CA GLU A 108 -0.67 9.91 4.49
C GLU A 108 0.44 9.30 5.38
N GLU A 109 1.20 8.34 4.87
CA GLU A 109 2.42 7.83 5.53
C GLU A 109 3.45 8.94 5.71
N PHE A 110 3.66 9.79 4.70
CA PHE A 110 4.54 10.95 4.78
C PHE A 110 4.07 11.96 5.84
N LYS A 111 2.77 12.32 5.85
CA LYS A 111 2.21 13.25 6.86
C LYS A 111 2.35 12.72 8.27
N THR A 112 2.07 11.43 8.47
CA THR A 112 2.22 10.76 9.76
C THR A 112 3.69 10.78 10.20
N THR A 113 4.61 10.42 9.32
CA THR A 113 6.05 10.42 9.59
C THR A 113 6.55 11.81 9.95
N ALA A 114 6.17 12.84 9.18
CA ALA A 114 6.54 14.22 9.48
C ALA A 114 6.03 14.69 10.86
N SER A 115 4.81 14.30 11.25
CA SER A 115 4.28 14.58 12.57
C SER A 115 5.08 13.89 13.68
N ILE A 116 5.51 12.64 13.46
CA ILE A 116 6.35 11.90 14.41
C ILE A 116 7.70 12.57 14.58
N TYR A 117 8.34 13.01 13.49
CA TYR A 117 9.61 13.75 13.56
C TYR A 117 9.47 15.01 14.44
N LYS A 118 8.40 15.78 14.24
CA LYS A 118 8.13 16.97 15.04
C LYS A 118 7.90 16.63 16.52
N ASP A 119 7.14 15.57 16.81
CA ASP A 119 6.91 15.12 18.17
C ASP A 119 8.21 14.70 18.88
N ILE A 120 9.11 14.00 18.16
CA ILE A 120 10.43 13.60 18.68
C ILE A 120 11.29 14.84 18.97
N GLU A 121 11.33 15.81 18.06
CA GLU A 121 12.06 17.08 18.28
C GLU A 121 11.58 17.79 19.55
N HIS A 122 10.26 17.88 19.74
CA HIS A 122 9.69 18.47 20.95
C HIS A 122 10.04 17.69 22.22
N ILE A 123 10.03 16.35 22.17
CA ILE A 123 10.45 15.50 23.30
C ILE A 123 11.94 15.75 23.62
N LEU A 124 12.81 15.83 22.61
CA LEU A 124 14.24 16.08 22.80
C LEU A 124 14.52 17.43 23.43
N ILE A 125 13.86 18.50 22.97
CA ILE A 125 13.95 19.83 23.57
C ILE A 125 13.53 19.76 25.05
N ARG A 126 12.42 19.08 25.33
CA ARG A 126 11.90 18.98 26.70
C ARG A 126 12.79 18.16 27.63
N LEU A 127 13.47 17.14 27.11
CA LEU A 127 14.46 16.36 27.85
C LEU A 127 15.73 17.18 28.14
N ASP A 128 16.18 18.02 27.20
CA ASP A 128 17.30 18.93 27.41
C ASP A 128 17.00 20.00 28.47
N GLU A 129 15.78 20.58 28.44
CA GLU A 129 15.29 21.48 29.49
C GLU A 129 15.32 20.82 30.87
N GLN A 130 14.78 19.60 30.98
CA GLN A 130 14.78 18.85 32.25
C GLN A 130 16.20 18.51 32.71
N GLY A 131 17.11 18.13 31.79
CA GLY A 131 18.51 17.87 32.12
C GLY A 131 19.22 19.10 32.70
N LYS A 132 18.91 20.30 32.18
CA LYS A 132 19.44 21.58 32.70
C LYS A 132 18.89 21.89 34.10
N GLU A 133 17.60 21.71 34.33
CA GLU A 133 16.98 21.91 35.65
C GLU A 133 17.58 20.96 36.70
N LEU A 134 17.73 19.67 36.37
CA LEU A 134 18.36 18.69 37.25
C LEU A 134 19.82 19.06 37.58
N SER A 135 20.60 19.52 36.59
CA SER A 135 21.97 19.98 36.82
C SER A 135 22.04 21.18 37.76
N GLN A 136 21.10 22.13 37.64
CA GLN A 136 21.01 23.27 38.57
C GLN A 136 20.68 22.81 39.99
N GLN A 137 19.73 21.89 40.15
CA GLN A 137 19.39 21.34 41.45
C GLN A 137 20.59 20.63 42.10
N THR A 138 21.35 19.84 41.33
CA THR A 138 22.57 19.19 41.83
C THR A 138 23.60 20.21 42.34
N LYS A 139 23.84 21.30 41.60
CA LYS A 139 24.77 22.37 42.03
C LYS A 139 24.32 23.05 43.31
N LEU A 140 23.03 23.37 43.43
CA LEU A 140 22.49 23.99 44.64
C LEU A 140 22.61 23.06 45.86
N LEU A 141 22.41 21.75 45.68
CA LEU A 141 22.60 20.76 46.74
C LEU A 141 24.08 20.65 47.15
N GLU A 142 25.02 20.68 46.21
CA GLU A 142 26.46 20.70 46.50
C GLU A 142 26.86 21.96 47.29
N GLU A 143 26.36 23.13 46.91
CA GLU A 143 26.61 24.39 47.65
C GLU A 143 26.09 24.33 49.08
N LEU A 144 24.87 23.83 49.29
CA LEU A 144 24.28 23.69 50.64
C LEU A 144 25.04 22.71 51.53
N ILE A 145 25.60 21.63 50.95
CA ILE A 145 26.45 20.69 51.69
C ILE A 145 27.79 21.33 52.05
N SER A 146 28.37 22.10 51.11
CA SER A 146 29.62 22.84 51.30
C SER A 146 29.52 23.91 52.39
N GLU A 147 28.41 24.64 52.48
CA GLU A 147 28.21 25.71 53.47
C GLU A 147 27.99 25.19 54.91
N LYS A 148 27.56 23.94 55.05
CA LYS A 148 27.23 23.31 56.34
C LYS A 148 28.38 22.49 56.95
N SER A 149 29.48 22.31 56.21
CA SER A 149 30.70 21.61 56.63
C SER A 149 31.79 22.59 57.07
#